data_AF-X6L8T9-F1
#
_entry.id   AF-X6L8T9-F1
#
_cell.length_a   1.000
_cell.length_b   1.000
_cell.length_c   1.000
_cell.angle_alpha   90.00
_cell.angle_beta   90.00
_cell.angle_gamma   90.00
#
_symmetry.space_group_name_H-M   'P 1'
#
loop_
_entity.id
_entity.type
_entity.pdbx_description
1 polymer ?
#
loop_
_entity_poly.entity_id
_entity_poly.type
_entity_poly.pdbx_seq_one_letter_code
_entity_poly.pdbx_strand_id
1 'polypeptide(L)'
;MYSLWCFNNITLVFDNEAIYNICQRNLHIAKPDVNNINRLIAKVISSVTAPFRFDGEFHTNLNELQASLIPFPSLQFITTGMSPIVSKMDATTTLNDVQTITNECLNPTNWLVHYDSFNPINDKYLSIMLNYRGNITSKE
;
A
#
# COMPACT_ATOMS: atom_id res chain seq x y z
N MET A 1 -15.40 13.56 6.89
CA MET A 1 -14.68 13.96 5.67
C MET A 1 -14.26 15.43 5.70
N TYR A 2 -15.15 16.38 6.02
CA TYR A 2 -14.82 17.82 6.08
C TYR A 2 -13.72 18.20 7.08
N SER A 3 -13.63 17.55 8.24
CA SER A 3 -12.56 17.81 9.21
C SER A 3 -11.18 17.34 8.73
N LEU A 4 -11.12 16.31 7.89
CA LEU A 4 -9.86 15.75 7.40
C LEU A 4 -9.21 16.72 6.38
N TRP A 5 -10.04 17.34 5.54
CA TRP A 5 -9.63 18.31 4.53
C TRP A 5 -8.95 19.56 5.08
N CYS A 6 -9.34 20.03 6.26
CA CYS A 6 -8.89 21.33 6.78
C CYS A 6 -7.55 21.27 7.56
N PHE A 7 -7.11 20.09 8.01
CA PHE A 7 -6.02 19.99 8.99
C PHE A 7 -4.95 18.95 8.67
N ASN A 8 -5.14 18.08 7.67
CA ASN A 8 -4.17 17.03 7.38
C ASN A 8 -3.35 17.35 6.13
N ASN A 9 -2.07 17.01 6.24
CA ASN A 9 -1.09 17.16 5.17
C ASN A 9 -1.05 15.93 4.25
N ILE A 10 -1.34 14.75 4.80
CA ILE A 10 -1.39 13.46 4.11
C ILE A 10 -2.51 12.63 4.76
N THR A 11 -3.38 12.02 3.96
CA THR A 11 -4.43 11.09 4.45
C THR A 11 -4.30 9.74 3.72
N LEU A 12 -4.03 8.68 4.48
CA LEU A 12 -4.09 7.30 3.96
C LEU A 12 -5.52 6.78 4.08
N VAL A 13 -6.05 6.22 2.99
CA VAL A 13 -7.41 5.69 2.96
C VAL A 13 -7.38 4.17 3.07
N PHE A 14 -8.23 3.63 3.96
CA PHE A 14 -8.42 2.20 4.15
C PHE A 14 -9.91 1.89 4.07
N ASP A 15 -10.27 1.05 3.11
CA ASP A 15 -11.62 0.54 2.93
C ASP A 15 -11.71 -0.88 3.49
N ASN A 16 -12.61 -1.09 4.44
CA ASN A 16 -12.79 -2.38 5.06
C ASN A 16 -13.18 -3.44 4.03
N GLU A 17 -14.06 -3.13 3.07
CA GLU A 17 -14.55 -4.12 2.09
C GLU A 17 -13.41 -4.63 1.20
N ALA A 18 -12.58 -3.73 0.68
CA ALA A 18 -11.38 -4.09 -0.06
C ALA A 18 -10.45 -5.00 0.77
N ILE A 19 -10.25 -4.67 2.05
CA ILE A 19 -9.39 -5.45 2.95
C ILE A 19 -10.00 -6.83 3.24
N TYR A 20 -11.32 -6.92 3.44
CA TYR A 20 -12.04 -8.20 3.58
C TYR A 20 -11.83 -9.10 2.37
N ASN A 21 -11.90 -8.54 1.15
CA ASN A 21 -11.71 -9.28 -0.09
C ASN A 21 -10.26 -9.80 -0.22
N ILE A 22 -9.27 -8.99 0.15
CA ILE A 22 -7.86 -9.41 0.17
C ILE A 22 -7.65 -10.55 1.18
N CYS A 23 -8.21 -10.46 2.39
CA CYS A 23 -8.06 -11.53 3.40
C CYS A 23 -8.68 -12.86 2.92
N GLN A 24 -9.83 -12.81 2.25
CA GLN A 24 -10.46 -14.02 1.70
C GLN A 24 -9.65 -14.63 0.56
N ARG A 25 -9.23 -13.80 -0.41
CA ARG A 25 -8.56 -14.23 -1.64
C ARG A 25 -7.11 -14.69 -1.42
N ASN A 26 -6.35 -13.93 -0.62
CA ASN A 26 -4.90 -14.12 -0.51
C ASN A 26 -4.48 -14.87 0.76
N LEU A 27 -5.25 -14.74 1.84
CA LEU A 27 -4.96 -15.41 3.11
C LEU A 27 -5.80 -16.66 3.33
N HIS A 28 -6.73 -16.97 2.42
CA HIS A 28 -7.67 -18.10 2.49
C HIS A 28 -8.54 -18.08 3.76
N ILE A 29 -8.88 -16.90 4.27
CA ILE A 29 -9.71 -16.73 5.46
C ILE A 29 -11.15 -16.53 5.03
N ALA A 30 -11.97 -17.58 5.10
CA ALA A 30 -13.37 -17.55 4.63
C ALA A 30 -14.25 -16.48 5.32
N LYS A 31 -13.99 -16.19 6.60
CA LYS A 31 -14.68 -15.14 7.36
C LYS A 31 -13.66 -14.31 8.13
N PRO A 32 -13.09 -13.26 7.53
CA PRO A 32 -12.17 -12.38 8.23
C PRO A 32 -12.85 -11.70 9.42
N ASP A 33 -12.12 -11.56 10.52
CA ASP A 33 -12.56 -10.79 11.68
C ASP A 33 -11.79 -9.46 11.75
N VAL A 34 -12.14 -8.63 12.71
CA VAL A 34 -11.48 -7.33 12.94
C VAL A 34 -9.99 -7.51 13.27
N ASN A 35 -9.60 -8.62 13.90
CA ASN A 35 -8.19 -8.88 14.20
C ASN A 35 -7.37 -9.12 12.94
N ASN A 36 -7.91 -9.88 11.98
CA ASN A 36 -7.26 -10.13 10.70
C ASN A 36 -7.08 -8.84 9.90
N ILE A 37 -8.12 -8.00 9.86
CA ILE A 37 -8.10 -6.68 9.21
C ILE A 37 -7.07 -5.77 9.86
N ASN A 38 -7.13 -5.62 11.18
CA ASN A 38 -6.21 -4.77 11.93
C ASN A 38 -4.76 -5.25 11.78
N ARG A 39 -4.54 -6.56 11.69
CA ARG A 39 -3.21 -7.13 11.46
C ARG A 39 -2.67 -6.76 10.08
N LEU A 40 -3.52 -6.76 9.05
CA LEU A 40 -3.13 -6.34 7.70
C LEU A 40 -2.87 -4.83 7.66
N ILE A 41 -3.77 -4.01 8.21
CA ILE A 41 -3.60 -2.55 8.31
C ILE A 41 -2.30 -2.21 9.06
N ALA A 42 -2.06 -2.84 10.22
CA ALA A 42 -0.83 -2.62 10.99
C ALA A 42 0.43 -2.98 10.19
N LYS A 43 0.38 -4.03 9.37
CA LYS A 43 1.51 -4.42 8.50
C LYS A 43 1.76 -3.40 7.41
N VAL A 44 0.70 -2.85 6.82
CA VAL A 44 0.79 -1.81 5.79
C VAL A 44 1.35 -0.52 6.38
N ILE A 45 0.77 -0.04 7.49
CA ILE A 45 1.24 1.18 8.17
C ILE A 45 2.69 1.03 8.62
N SER A 46 3.07 -0.14 9.14
CA SER A 46 4.46 -0.45 9.49
C SER A 46 5.41 -0.38 8.29
N SER A 47 4.93 -0.72 7.09
CA SER A 47 5.71 -0.63 5.83
C SER A 47 5.78 0.79 5.30
N VAL A 48 4.69 1.56 5.36
CA VAL A 48 4.68 2.98 4.97
C VAL A 48 5.60 3.80 5.87
N THR A 49 5.60 3.51 7.17
CA THR A 49 6.45 4.22 8.16
C THR A 49 7.87 3.66 8.26
N ALA A 50 8.23 2.69 7.44
CA ALA A 50 9.56 2.08 7.44
C ALA A 50 10.70 3.10 7.22
N PRO A 51 10.62 4.00 6.22
CA PRO A 51 11.73 4.90 5.90
C PRO A 51 12.03 5.91 7.03
N PHE A 52 11.04 6.17 7.90
CA PHE A 52 11.22 7.09 9.03
C PHE A 52 11.79 6.42 10.28
N ARG A 53 11.78 5.09 10.34
CA ARG A 53 12.17 4.31 11.53
C ARG A 53 13.50 3.59 11.37
N PHE A 54 13.91 3.34 10.13
CA PHE A 54 15.11 2.57 9.81
C PHE A 54 15.90 3.32 8.75
N ASP A 55 17.22 3.37 8.93
CA ASP A 55 18.11 3.92 7.93
C ASP A 55 18.14 2.99 6.70
N GLY A 56 17.92 3.57 5.52
CA GLY A 56 17.94 2.88 4.23
C GLY A 56 18.62 3.74 3.16
N GLU A 57 18.69 3.27 1.91
CA GLU A 57 19.30 4.04 0.81
C GLU A 57 18.53 5.33 0.47
N PHE A 58 17.24 5.37 0.81
CA PHE A 58 16.36 6.50 0.56
C PHE A 58 15.80 7.02 1.88
N HIS A 59 16.52 7.93 2.53
CA HIS A 59 16.01 8.67 3.68
C HIS A 59 15.03 9.73 3.21
N THR A 60 13.73 9.47 3.39
CA THR A 60 12.68 10.46 3.10
C THR A 60 12.10 10.96 4.40
N ASN A 61 12.08 12.28 4.60
CA ASN A 61 11.32 12.89 5.69
C ASN A 61 9.83 12.94 5.35
N LEU A 62 8.95 13.04 6.35
CA LEU A 62 7.50 13.15 6.09
C LEU A 62 7.13 14.34 5.20
N ASN A 63 7.88 15.45 5.30
CA ASN A 63 7.69 16.62 4.46
C ASN A 63 8.11 16.38 3.01
N GLU A 64 9.17 15.59 2.79
CA GLU A 64 9.62 15.21 1.44
C GLU A 64 8.67 14.21 0.80
N LEU A 65 8.13 13.27 1.60
CA LEU A 65 7.07 12.38 1.18
C LEU A 65 5.85 13.17 0.71
N GLN A 66 5.42 14.16 1.50
CA GLN A 66 4.32 15.04 1.15
C GLN A 66 4.60 15.79 -0.15
N ALA A 67 5.78 16.42 -0.27
CA ALA A 67 6.15 17.20 -1.46
C ALA A 67 6.24 16.34 -2.73
N SER A 68 6.65 15.07 -2.61
CA SER A 68 6.75 14.14 -3.74
C SER A 68 5.39 13.59 -4.19
N LEU A 69 4.51 13.26 -3.24
CA LEU A 69 3.23 12.59 -3.53
C LEU A 69 2.05 13.54 -3.70
N ILE A 70 2.10 14.74 -3.13
CA ILE A 70 0.97 15.68 -3.08
C ILE A 70 1.38 16.98 -3.77
N PRO A 71 1.20 17.08 -5.09
CA PRO A 71 1.48 18.31 -5.83
C PRO A 71 0.43 19.40 -5.55
N PHE A 72 -0.77 19.02 -5.09
CA PHE A 72 -1.86 19.93 -4.76
C PHE A 72 -2.44 19.60 -3.39
N PRO A 73 -2.59 20.57 -2.46
CA PRO A 73 -3.13 20.34 -1.11
C PRO A 73 -4.52 19.69 -1.07
N SER A 74 -5.33 19.92 -2.12
CA SER A 74 -6.66 19.32 -2.29
C SER A 74 -6.62 17.83 -2.65
N LEU A 75 -5.47 17.28 -3.05
CA LEU A 75 -5.27 15.88 -3.46
C LEU A 75 -4.44 15.11 -2.42
N GLN A 76 -4.87 15.17 -1.18
CA GLN A 76 -4.14 14.59 -0.03
C GLN A 76 -4.51 13.12 0.27
N PHE A 77 -5.44 12.52 -0.47
CA PHE A 77 -5.86 11.13 -0.28
C PHE A 77 -4.96 10.20 -1.07
N ILE A 78 -4.25 9.34 -0.35
CA ILE A 78 -3.30 8.39 -0.93
C ILE A 78 -3.91 6.99 -0.88
N THR A 79 -3.97 6.36 -2.04
CA THR A 79 -4.28 4.93 -2.20
C THR A 79 -3.10 4.11 -1.73
N THR A 80 -3.35 3.12 -0.87
CA THR A 80 -2.30 2.24 -0.37
C THR A 80 -2.52 0.82 -0.89
N GLY A 81 -1.45 0.19 -1.37
CA GLY A 81 -1.40 -1.21 -1.76
C GLY A 81 -0.24 -1.92 -1.06
N MET A 82 -0.30 -3.24 -0.99
CA MET A 82 0.81 -4.02 -0.44
C MET A 82 0.94 -5.35 -1.19
N SER A 83 2.18 -5.70 -1.51
CA SER A 83 2.56 -7.00 -2.04
C SER A 83 3.91 -7.41 -1.43
N PRO A 84 4.15 -8.70 -1.13
CA PRO A 84 3.19 -9.80 -1.21
C PRO A 84 2.28 -9.87 0.03
N ILE A 85 1.00 -10.18 -0.20
CA ILE A 85 0.06 -10.62 0.83
C ILE A 85 -0.22 -12.09 0.56
N VAL A 86 0.38 -12.97 1.36
CA VAL A 86 0.30 -14.43 1.17
C VAL A 86 0.03 -15.12 2.50
N SER A 87 -0.64 -16.26 2.43
CA SER A 87 -0.87 -17.14 3.57
C SER A 87 0.44 -17.76 4.06
N LYS A 88 0.48 -18.26 5.30
CA LYS A 88 1.66 -18.96 5.83
C LYS A 88 2.02 -20.22 5.04
N MET A 89 1.03 -20.87 4.44
CA MET A 89 1.22 -22.11 3.66
C MET A 89 1.85 -21.81 2.29
N ASP A 90 1.47 -20.68 1.68
CA ASP A 90 1.93 -20.30 0.34
C ASP A 90 3.26 -19.54 0.36
N ALA A 91 3.68 -19.05 1.53
CA ALA A 91 4.89 -18.25 1.70
C ALA A 91 6.18 -18.97 1.26
N THR A 92 6.23 -20.30 1.33
CA THR A 92 7.41 -21.10 0.92
C THR A 92 7.48 -21.34 -0.58
N THR A 93 6.34 -21.27 -1.27
CA THR A 93 6.22 -21.61 -2.70
C THR A 93 6.19 -20.36 -3.58
N THR A 94 5.93 -19.19 -2.99
CA THR A 94 5.83 -17.93 -3.73
C THR A 94 7.20 -17.44 -4.19
N LEU A 95 7.36 -17.24 -5.50
CA LEU A 95 8.53 -16.57 -6.07
C LEU A 95 8.48 -15.08 -5.72
N ASN A 96 9.46 -14.61 -4.95
CA ASN A 96 9.56 -13.23 -4.49
C ASN A 96 10.49 -12.40 -5.39
N ASP A 97 10.20 -12.37 -6.69
CA ASP A 97 10.92 -11.49 -7.61
C ASP A 97 10.42 -10.05 -7.49
N VAL A 98 11.33 -9.08 -7.60
CA VAL A 98 11.01 -7.65 -7.45
C VAL A 98 9.97 -7.24 -8.49
N GLN A 99 10.14 -7.65 -9.75
CA GLN A 99 9.23 -7.29 -10.83
C GLN A 99 7.81 -7.83 -10.60
N THR A 100 7.69 -9.07 -10.15
CA THR A 100 6.40 -9.66 -9.78
C THR A 100 5.76 -8.91 -8.62
N ILE A 101 6.52 -8.59 -7.57
CA ILE A 101 6.02 -7.84 -6.41
C ILE A 101 5.52 -6.45 -6.83
N THR A 102 6.25 -5.75 -7.69
CA THR A 102 5.87 -4.44 -8.22
C THR A 102 4.57 -4.51 -9.01
N ASN A 103 4.46 -5.45 -9.94
CA ASN A 103 3.26 -5.62 -10.77
C ASN A 103 2.03 -5.97 -9.91
N GLU A 104 2.20 -6.84 -8.92
CA GLU A 104 1.14 -7.18 -7.99
C GLU A 104 0.76 -5.99 -7.09
N CYS A 105 1.71 -5.17 -6.66
CA CYS A 105 1.42 -3.98 -5.85
C CYS A 105 0.60 -2.94 -6.63
N LEU A 106 0.86 -2.80 -7.93
CA LEU A 106 0.12 -1.90 -8.83
C LEU A 106 -1.20 -2.49 -9.32
N ASN A 107 -1.47 -3.76 -9.07
CA ASN A 107 -2.73 -4.39 -9.41
C ASN A 107 -3.85 -3.86 -8.48
N PRO A 108 -4.93 -3.27 -9.02
CA PRO A 108 -6.03 -2.71 -8.21
C PRO A 108 -6.66 -3.70 -7.23
N THR A 109 -6.57 -5.00 -7.53
CA THR A 109 -7.09 -6.05 -6.65
C THR A 109 -6.35 -6.16 -5.31
N ASN A 110 -5.10 -5.68 -5.24
CA ASN A 110 -4.26 -5.70 -4.04
C ASN A 110 -4.23 -4.34 -3.32
N TRP A 111 -5.06 -3.38 -3.76
CA TRP A 111 -5.22 -2.10 -3.07
C TRP A 111 -6.18 -2.21 -1.90
N LEU A 112 -5.91 -1.44 -0.86
CA LEU A 112 -6.70 -1.38 0.37
C LEU A 112 -7.91 -0.45 0.23
N VAL A 113 -8.21 -0.01 -0.99
CA VAL A 113 -9.32 0.85 -1.37
C VAL A 113 -9.96 0.27 -2.62
N HIS A 114 -11.27 0.09 -2.61
CA HIS A 114 -12.00 -0.32 -3.80
C HIS A 114 -12.31 0.88 -4.69
N TYR A 115 -12.10 0.72 -6.00
CA TYR A 115 -12.51 1.69 -7.01
C TYR A 115 -13.41 0.99 -8.03
N ASP A 116 -14.67 1.41 -8.10
CA ASP A 116 -15.65 0.81 -9.02
C ASP A 116 -15.33 1.07 -10.50
N SER A 117 -14.69 2.21 -10.80
CA SER A 117 -14.50 2.71 -12.17
C SER A 117 -13.05 2.86 -12.58
N PHE A 118 -12.09 2.35 -11.80
CA PHE A 118 -10.68 2.51 -12.14
C PHE A 118 -10.31 1.65 -13.35
N ASN A 119 -9.81 2.30 -14.40
CA ASN A 119 -9.32 1.66 -15.61
C ASN A 119 -7.82 1.91 -15.77
N PRO A 120 -6.96 0.89 -15.59
CA PRO A 120 -5.50 1.02 -15.70
C PRO A 120 -4.99 1.55 -17.05
N ILE A 121 -5.81 1.49 -18.11
CA ILE A 121 -5.46 1.97 -19.46
C ILE A 121 -5.74 3.47 -19.60
N ASN A 122 -6.83 3.95 -19.01
CA ASN A 122 -7.31 5.32 -19.22
C ASN A 122 -6.96 6.25 -18.06
N ASP A 123 -6.91 5.70 -16.84
CA ASP A 123 -6.61 6.45 -15.64
C ASP A 123 -5.11 6.56 -15.43
N LYS A 124 -4.68 7.70 -14.88
CA LYS A 124 -3.27 8.03 -14.70
C LYS A 124 -2.95 8.20 -13.23
N TYR A 125 -1.79 7.70 -12.83
CA TYR A 125 -1.22 8.00 -11.54
C TYR A 125 -0.57 9.38 -11.57
N LEU A 126 -0.85 10.19 -10.56
CA LEU A 126 -0.24 11.51 -10.42
C LEU A 126 1.19 11.41 -9.89
N SER A 127 1.35 10.64 -8.81
CA SER A 127 2.64 10.29 -8.20
C SER A 127 2.53 8.88 -7.61
N ILE A 128 3.63 8.13 -7.58
CA ILE A 128 3.71 6.79 -6.98
C ILE A 128 4.98 6.72 -6.13
N MET A 129 4.88 6.13 -4.95
CA MET A 129 6.04 5.71 -4.16
C MET A 129 5.96 4.20 -3.91
N LEU A 130 7.07 3.51 -4.16
CA LEU A 130 7.20 2.07 -3.90
C LEU A 130 8.30 1.83 -2.86
N ASN A 131 7.90 1.31 -1.71
CA ASN A 131 8.82 0.98 -0.62
C ASN A 131 9.12 -0.52 -0.63
N TYR A 132 10.33 -0.85 -1.06
CA TYR A 132 10.82 -2.22 -1.00
C TYR A 132 11.55 -2.49 0.32
N ARG A 133 11.38 -3.68 0.89
CA ARG A 133 12.02 -4.08 2.16
C ARG A 133 12.68 -5.45 1.98
N GLY A 134 13.91 -5.59 2.50
CA GLY A 134 14.70 -6.81 2.41
C GLY A 134 16.05 -6.56 1.77
N ASN A 135 16.77 -7.64 1.46
CA ASN A 135 18.05 -7.55 0.76
C ASN A 135 17.82 -7.30 -0.73
N ILE A 136 17.60 -6.05 -1.09
CA ILE A 136 17.29 -5.62 -2.45
C ILE A 136 18.38 -4.64 -2.84
N THR A 137 19.08 -4.98 -3.91
CA THR A 137 20.10 -4.13 -4.52
C THR A 137 19.46 -3.36 -5.67
N SER A 138 19.58 -2.04 -5.63
CA SER A 138 19.24 -1.18 -6.76
C SER A 138 20.07 -1.62 -7.98
N LYS A 139 19.41 -2.07 -9.04
CA LYS A 139 20.06 -2.25 -10.35
C LYS A 139 19.95 -0.92 -11.07
N GLU A 140 21.06 -0.20 -11.17
CA GLU A 140 21.21 0.90 -12.14
C GLU A 140 21.10 0.37 -13.57
#